data_AF-A0A7D3WV53-F1
#
_entry.id   AF-A0A7D3WV53-F1
#
_cell.length_a   1.000
_cell.length_b   1.000
_cell.length_c   1.000
_cell.angle_alpha   90.00
_cell.angle_beta   90.00
_cell.angle_gamma   90.00
#
_symmetry.space_group_name_H-M   'P 1'
#
loop_
_entity.id
_entity.type
_entity.pdbx_description
1 polymer ?
#
loop_
_entity_poly.entity_id
_entity_poly.type
_entity_poly.pdbx_seq_one_letter_code
_entity_poly.pdbx_strand_id
1 'polypeptide(L)' 'MNIRKQLTWTPPAGANRFSALDSFVRAAEDEDWTEAEIQFVIDEVVEARDDAAGLAILVGYTQPWR' A
#
# COMPACT_ATOMS: atom_id res chain seq x y z
N MET A 1 -7.97 8.57 -8.46
CA MET A 1 -6.82 8.51 -9.41
C MET A 1 -6.73 7.08 -9.93
N ASN A 2 -6.01 6.77 -11.01
CA ASN A 2 -5.71 5.36 -11.36
C ASN A 2 -4.22 5.29 -11.66
N ILE A 3 -3.45 4.88 -10.65
CA ILE A 3 -1.99 4.82 -10.72
C ILE A 3 -1.56 3.42 -11.17
N ARG A 4 -0.56 3.34 -12.05
CA ARG A 4 -0.01 2.06 -12.54
C ARG A 4 1.30 1.66 -11.86
N LYS A 5 1.77 2.46 -10.91
CA LYS A 5 3.03 2.23 -10.21
C LYS A 5 2.90 0.95 -9.36
N GLN A 6 3.97 0.16 -9.33
CA GLN A 6 4.03 -1.12 -8.64
C GLN A 6 5.22 -1.07 -7.68
N LEU A 7 4.95 -1.35 -6.41
CA LEU A 7 5.90 -1.31 -5.31
C LEU A 7 6.51 -2.69 -5.12
N THR A 8 7.82 -2.78 -4.92
CA THR A 8 8.38 -4.01 -4.35
C THR A 8 8.20 -3.99 -2.85
N TRP A 9 7.16 -4.67 -2.39
CA TRP A 9 6.89 -4.75 -0.97
C TRP A 9 6.18 -6.05 -0.62
N THR A 10 6.46 -6.55 0.58
CA THR A 10 5.78 -7.73 1.14
C THR A 10 5.05 -7.31 2.41
N PRO A 11 3.75 -7.61 2.55
CA PRO A 11 2.99 -7.29 3.74
C PRO A 11 3.63 -7.90 5.01
N PRO A 12 3.78 -7.14 6.11
CA PRO A 12 4.26 -7.71 7.37
C PRO A 12 3.27 -8.78 7.89
N ALA A 13 3.81 -9.92 8.34
CA ALA A 13 3.00 -11.02 8.85
C ALA A 13 2.20 -10.60 10.09
N GLY A 14 0.89 -10.88 10.10
CA GLY A 14 0.00 -10.57 11.21
C GLY A 14 -0.37 -9.09 11.36
N ALA A 15 0.03 -8.23 10.41
CA ALA A 15 -0.36 -6.83 10.41
C ALA A 15 -1.86 -6.64 10.09
N ASN A 16 -2.48 -5.64 10.72
CA ASN A 16 -3.76 -5.08 10.28
C ASN A 16 -3.51 -4.06 9.15
N ARG A 17 -4.59 -3.52 8.54
CA ARG A 17 -4.44 -2.65 7.37
C ARG A 17 -3.62 -1.39 7.64
N PHE A 18 -3.68 -0.82 8.84
CA PHE A 18 -2.98 0.43 9.17
C PHE A 18 -1.50 0.23 9.49
N SER A 19 -1.15 -0.85 10.19
CA SER A 19 0.24 -1.23 10.41
C SER A 19 0.93 -1.69 9.11
N ALA A 20 0.18 -2.35 8.22
CA ALA A 20 0.64 -2.64 6.87
C ALA A 20 0.79 -1.35 6.03
N LEU A 21 -0.14 -0.40 6.14
CA LEU A 21 -0.07 0.89 5.45
C LEU A 21 1.15 1.71 5.87
N ASP A 22 1.49 1.80 7.16
CA ASP A 22 2.72 2.49 7.61
C ASP A 22 3.98 1.89 6.97
N SER A 23 4.08 0.55 6.92
CA SER A 23 5.18 -0.15 6.25
C SER A 23 5.19 0.10 4.73
N PHE A 24 4.02 0.09 4.10
CA PHE A 24 3.87 0.36 2.67
C PHE A 24 4.32 1.78 2.31
N VAL A 25 3.90 2.80 3.08
CA VAL A 25 4.26 4.21 2.84
C VAL A 25 5.77 4.39 2.83
N ARG A 26 6.48 3.83 3.81
CA ARG A 26 7.95 3.92 3.87
C ARG A 26 8.62 3.28 2.66
N ALA A 27 8.17 2.10 2.25
CA ALA A 27 8.70 1.45 1.06
C ALA A 27 8.38 2.24 -0.22
N ALA A 28 7.21 2.86 -0.30
CA ALA A 28 6.83 3.71 -1.42
C ALA A 28 7.69 4.97 -1.50
N GLU A 29 7.99 5.61 -0.36
CA GLU A 29 8.95 6.73 -0.29
C GLU A 29 10.36 6.30 -0.73
N ASP A 30 10.82 5.13 -0.32
CA ASP A 30 12.13 4.56 -0.73
C ASP A 30 12.20 4.27 -2.25
N GLU A 31 11.06 4.04 -2.91
CA GLU A 31 10.93 3.86 -4.37
C GLU A 31 10.46 5.14 -5.11
N ASP A 32 10.69 6.31 -4.50
CA ASP A 32 10.41 7.63 -5.07
C ASP A 32 8.94 7.78 -5.52
N TRP A 33 7.98 7.18 -4.82
CA TRP A 33 6.56 7.48 -5.00
C TRP A 33 6.28 8.92 -4.59
N THR A 34 5.47 9.60 -5.38
CA THR A 34 5.08 10.97 -5.07
C THR A 34 4.08 11.00 -3.93
N GLU A 35 4.04 12.12 -3.20
CA GLU A 35 3.06 12.35 -2.13
C GLU A 35 1.62 12.13 -2.61
N ALA A 36 1.28 12.55 -3.83
CA ALA A 36 -0.05 12.34 -4.40
C ALA A 36 -0.38 10.86 -4.66
N GLU A 37 0.59 10.07 -5.10
CA GLU A 37 0.40 8.62 -5.29
C GLU A 37 0.21 7.91 -3.96
N ILE A 38 1.02 8.26 -2.95
CA ILE A 38 0.92 7.71 -1.60
C ILE A 38 -0.42 8.09 -0.96
N GLN A 39 -0.81 9.36 -1.02
CA GLN A 39 -2.08 9.83 -0.46
C GLN A 39 -3.27 9.11 -1.09
N PHE A 40 -3.22 8.83 -2.39
CA PHE A 40 -4.27 8.07 -3.05
C PHE A 40 -4.42 6.66 -2.49
N VAL A 41 -3.32 5.94 -2.22
CA VAL A 41 -3.38 4.61 -1.59
C VAL A 41 -3.87 4.70 -0.14
N ILE A 42 -3.46 5.74 0.60
CA ILE A 42 -3.94 6.00 1.97
C ILE A 42 -5.46 6.13 1.97
N ASP A 43 -6.02 6.94 1.07
CA ASP A 43 -7.46 7.17 0.98
C ASP A 43 -8.20 5.84 0.75
N GLU A 44 -7.74 5.04 -0.22
CA GLU A 44 -8.36 3.74 -0.51
C GLU A 44 -8.32 2.77 0.69
N VAL A 45 -7.21 2.71 1.42
CA VAL A 45 -7.06 1.82 2.59
C VAL A 45 -7.89 2.29 3.78
N VAL A 46 -8.01 3.60 4.00
CA VAL A 46 -8.83 4.18 5.07
C VAL A 46 -10.32 3.95 4.79
N GLU A 47 -10.74 4.09 3.54
CA GLU A 47 -12.12 3.87 3.10
C GLU A 47 -12.50 2.37 3.04
N ALA A 48 -11.52 1.46 3.13
CA ALA A 48 -11.77 0.03 3.14
C ALA A 48 -12.64 -0.39 4.33
N ARG A 49 -13.58 -1.30 4.05
CA ARG A 49 -14.59 -1.75 5.04
C ARG A 49 -13.99 -2.41 6.27
N ASP A 50 -12.91 -3.16 6.08
CA ASP A 50 -12.27 -3.98 7.11
C ASP A 50 -10.79 -4.23 6.79
N ASP A 51 -10.07 -4.88 7.72
CA ASP A 51 -8.64 -5.15 7.57
C ASP A 51 -8.32 -6.00 6.33
N ALA A 52 -9.17 -6.98 6.02
CA ALA A 52 -8.95 -7.84 4.86
C ALA A 52 -9.06 -7.04 3.55
N ALA A 53 -10.06 -6.17 3.43
CA ALA A 53 -10.20 -5.29 2.28
C ALA A 53 -9.03 -4.32 2.13
N GLY A 54 -8.57 -3.70 3.24
CA GLY A 54 -7.43 -2.78 3.21
C GLY A 54 -6.13 -3.46 2.80
N LEU A 55 -5.87 -4.67 3.31
CA LEU A 55 -4.69 -5.45 2.91
C LEU A 55 -4.74 -5.86 1.43
N ALA A 56 -5.92 -6.19 0.90
CA ALA A 56 -6.08 -6.54 -0.51
C ALA A 56 -5.77 -5.35 -1.44
N ILE A 57 -6.14 -4.13 -1.05
CA ILE A 57 -5.79 -2.91 -1.78
C ILE A 57 -4.28 -2.74 -1.86
N LEU A 58 -3.57 -2.83 -0.72
CA LEU A 58 -2.11 -2.72 -0.69
C LEU A 58 -1.43 -3.74 -1.59
N VAL A 59 -1.88 -5.00 -1.56
CA VAL A 59 -1.36 -6.06 -2.44
C VAL A 59 -1.59 -5.75 -3.92
N GLY A 60 -2.68 -5.07 -4.28
CA GLY A 60 -2.94 -4.63 -5.65
C GLY A 60 -1.89 -3.68 -6.22
N TYR A 61 -1.17 -2.95 -5.35
CA TYR A 61 -0.08 -2.07 -5.72
C TYR A 61 1.30 -2.72 -5.68
N THR A 62 1.37 -4.03 -5.47
CA THR A 62 2.64 -4.72 -5.22
C THR A 62 3.00 -5.69 -6.33
N GLN A 63 4.27 -5.69 -6.69
CA GLN A 63 4.85 -6.70 -7.55
C GLN A 63 5.85 -7.56 -6.74
N PRO A 64 5.90 -8.88 -6.98
CA PRO A 64 6.93 -9.71 -6.39
C PRO A 64 8.32 -9.28 -6.91
N TRP A 65 9.32 -9.30 -6.02
CA TRP A 65 10.72 -9.10 -6.39
C TRP A 65 11.12 -10.13 -7.45
N ARG A 66 11.81 -9.68 -8.51
CA ARG A 66 12.34 -10.56 -9.56
C ARG A 66 13.77 -10.99 -9.27
#